data_AF-A0AA88DVZ3-F1
#
_entry.id   AF-A0AA88DVZ3-F1
#
_cell.length_a   1.000
_cell.length_b   1.000
_cell.length_c   1.000
_cell.angle_alpha   90.00
_cell.angle_beta   90.00
_cell.angle_gamma   90.00
#
_symmetry.space_group_name_H-M   'P 1'
#
loop_
_entity.id
_entity.type
_entity.pdbx_description
1 polymer ?
#
loop_
_entity_poly.entity_id
_entity_poly.type
_entity_poly.pdbx_seq_one_letter_code
_entity_poly.pdbx_strand_id
1 'polypeptide(L)'
;MPNLRFLYLEGSGIKKLPTSLLENLTMNDEVLLIRYKNLELIPPNIYNKIHLRIIGCPKLKSLPRPLSRGTNLVQRLCLTGTSVSQIPNNLFSCLTFLLYLELSRTNIRRIPENIKFSKLHGLDIRGCTFLQSLPELPLTIETVDASGCTSLKMVSNLLIALTQPPTDCVNLGVAFSFRDCLKLEHQNLMSEFQMRASLIATEFALRKTTDKSCPPTTEMCYPGDNIPEWFSYRKKGRSINIRLPCNSNFMGFAFCFILSCMKDYEWALQQLPLNGKIYVKTFDGYERHLPLPLQLLPSNAKNHVFMTTFMCNVENFYSAVEMSFNFETDEEADVKIKRCGIRLLHVQDAMEFGIISSHFVCRKSNVVNDCNTRTSSVHIYRNFV
;
A
#
# COMPACT_ATOMS: atom_id res chain seq x y z
N MET A 1 -9.47 8.82 30.99
CA MET A 1 -8.29 9.14 30.16
C MET A 1 -7.11 8.39 30.77
N PRO A 2 -6.45 7.43 30.11
CA PRO A 2 -5.23 6.86 30.67
C PRO A 2 -4.16 7.96 30.66
N ASN A 3 -3.48 8.11 31.80
CA ASN A 3 -2.48 9.15 32.03
C ASN A 3 -1.27 8.91 31.11
N LEU A 4 -1.21 9.63 29.99
CA LEU A 4 -0.10 9.57 29.05
C LEU A 4 1.17 10.12 29.73
N ARG A 5 2.01 9.22 30.26
CA ARG A 5 3.29 9.58 30.87
C ARG A 5 4.39 9.54 29.82
N PHE A 6 4.68 10.68 29.22
CA PHE A 6 5.84 10.83 28.34
C PHE A 6 7.13 10.89 29.16
N LEU A 7 8.04 9.95 28.94
CA LEU A 7 9.40 10.03 29.47
C LEU A 7 10.28 10.89 28.53
N TYR A 8 10.16 12.22 28.65
CA TYR A 8 10.99 13.15 27.88
C TYR A 8 12.37 13.33 28.53
N LEU A 9 13.42 12.86 27.86
CA LEU A 9 14.81 12.97 28.33
C LEU A 9 15.65 13.75 27.30
N GLU A 10 15.44 15.06 27.22
CA GLU A 10 16.32 15.95 26.44
C GLU A 10 17.45 16.50 27.31
N GLY A 11 18.65 16.60 26.77
CA GLY A 11 19.80 17.24 27.43
C GLY A 11 20.44 16.46 28.60
N SER A 12 20.00 15.23 28.90
CA SER A 12 20.60 14.43 29.96
C SER A 12 21.95 13.80 29.53
N GLY A 13 22.84 13.59 30.49
CA GLY A 13 24.12 12.89 30.27
C GLY A 13 24.01 11.36 30.30
N ILE A 14 22.81 10.80 30.46
CA ILE A 14 22.63 9.37 30.76
C ILE A 14 22.82 8.56 29.48
N LYS A 15 23.82 7.69 29.49
CA LYS A 15 24.13 6.83 28.34
C LYS A 15 23.31 5.55 28.29
N LYS A 16 22.80 5.10 29.43
CA LYS A 16 22.07 3.83 29.57
C LYS A 16 20.72 4.11 30.21
N LEU A 17 19.63 3.69 29.57
CA LEU A 17 18.31 3.82 30.19
C LEU A 17 18.20 2.81 31.35
N PRO A 18 18.01 3.25 32.60
CA PRO A 18 17.89 2.34 33.74
C PRO A 18 16.55 1.60 33.73
N THR A 19 16.55 0.33 34.17
CA THR A 19 15.37 -0.53 34.24
C THR A 19 14.29 0.01 35.18
N SER A 20 14.70 0.63 36.29
CA SER A 20 13.79 1.19 37.31
C SER A 20 12.87 2.28 36.78
N LEU A 21 13.29 3.05 35.76
CA LEU A 21 12.41 4.04 35.12
C LEU A 21 11.24 3.38 34.39
N LEU A 22 11.43 2.16 33.89
CA LEU A 22 10.40 1.43 33.14
C LEU A 22 9.44 0.65 34.06
N GLU A 23 9.90 0.28 35.26
CA GLU A 23 9.11 -0.38 36.31
C GLU A 23 8.02 0.54 36.87
N ASN A 24 8.26 1.85 36.89
CA ASN A 24 7.30 2.85 37.36
C ASN A 24 6.20 3.22 36.33
N LEU A 25 6.29 2.67 35.12
CA LEU A 25 5.34 2.90 34.04
C LEU A 25 4.37 1.73 33.93
N THR A 26 3.10 2.01 33.66
CA THR A 26 2.11 0.97 33.34
C THR A 26 2.41 0.36 31.96
N MET A 27 1.75 -0.76 31.62
CA MET A 27 1.90 -1.38 30.30
C MET A 27 1.31 -0.54 29.16
N ASN A 28 0.31 0.29 29.47
CA ASN A 28 -0.40 1.16 28.53
C ASN A 28 0.32 2.51 28.33
N ASP A 29 1.32 2.83 29.13
CA ASP A 29 2.08 4.06 29.00
C ASP A 29 2.94 4.02 27.72
N GLU A 30 2.89 5.09 26.93
CA GLU A 30 3.76 5.26 25.75
C GLU A 30 5.17 5.68 26.20
N VAL A 31 6.18 4.93 25.77
CA VAL A 31 7.59 5.32 25.99
C VAL A 31 8.11 6.03 24.75
N LEU A 32 8.34 7.34 24.89
CA LEU A 32 8.78 8.22 23.82
C LEU A 32 10.14 8.86 24.17
N LEU A 33 11.22 8.35 23.58
CA LEU A 33 12.58 8.87 23.72
C LEU A 33 12.94 9.68 22.46
N ILE A 34 12.97 11.01 22.56
CA ILE A 34 13.24 11.89 21.41
C ILE A 34 14.59 12.60 21.57
N ARG A 35 15.37 12.61 20.48
CA ARG A 35 16.61 13.38 20.31
C ARG A 35 17.63 13.14 21.42
N TYR A 36 17.64 11.93 21.97
CA TYR A 36 18.52 11.61 23.07
C TYR A 36 19.95 11.31 22.57
N LYS A 37 20.75 12.38 22.43
CA LYS A 37 22.06 12.35 21.75
C LYS A 37 23.09 11.40 22.36
N ASN A 38 22.94 11.04 23.64
CA ASN A 38 23.90 10.20 24.36
C ASN A 38 23.41 8.77 24.65
N LEU A 39 22.18 8.41 24.29
CA LEU A 39 21.65 7.08 24.55
C LEU A 39 22.40 6.01 23.74
N GLU A 40 23.08 5.12 24.44
CA GLU A 40 23.88 4.02 23.86
C GLU A 40 23.22 2.66 24.09
N LEU A 41 22.54 2.47 25.23
CA LEU A 41 21.94 1.19 25.62
C LEU A 41 20.53 1.37 26.21
N ILE A 42 19.65 0.44 25.84
CA ILE A 42 18.31 0.28 26.40
C ILE A 42 18.15 -1.14 26.98
N PRO A 43 17.41 -1.30 28.09
CA PRO A 43 17.26 -2.58 28.75
C PRO A 43 16.20 -3.46 28.04
N PRO A 44 16.26 -4.80 28.17
CA PRO A 44 15.31 -5.70 27.49
C PRO A 44 13.83 -5.52 27.86
N ASN A 45 13.52 -5.09 29.09
CA ASN A 45 12.14 -4.84 29.54
C ASN A 45 11.48 -3.63 28.87
N ILE A 46 12.22 -2.91 28.00
CA ILE A 46 11.67 -1.84 27.16
C ILE A 46 10.52 -2.33 26.27
N TYR A 47 10.50 -3.62 25.91
CA TYR A 47 9.47 -4.22 25.07
C TYR A 47 8.17 -4.58 25.81
N ASN A 48 8.07 -4.31 27.11
CA ASN A 48 6.86 -4.59 27.92
C ASN A 48 5.80 -3.48 27.80
N LYS A 49 5.95 -2.58 26.83
CA LYS A 49 5.08 -1.40 26.60
C LYS A 49 4.36 -1.55 25.28
N ILE A 50 3.12 -1.08 25.15
CA ILE A 50 2.34 -1.21 23.91
C ILE A 50 2.94 -0.35 22.78
N HIS A 51 3.36 0.88 23.10
CA HIS A 51 3.94 1.81 22.14
C HIS A 51 5.35 2.22 22.60
N LEU A 52 6.35 1.89 21.78
CA LEU A 52 7.75 2.21 22.04
C LEU A 52 8.32 3.01 20.87
N ARG A 53 8.71 4.26 21.13
CA ARG A 53 9.24 5.18 20.13
C ARG A 53 10.56 5.77 20.60
N ILE A 54 11.63 5.50 19.86
CA ILE A 54 12.98 6.00 20.07
C ILE A 54 13.40 6.73 18.80
N ILE A 55 13.35 8.06 18.84
CA ILE A 55 13.47 8.91 17.65
C ILE A 55 14.68 9.82 17.78
N GLY A 56 15.57 9.81 16.80
CA GLY A 56 16.72 10.71 16.75
C GLY A 56 17.76 10.45 17.85
N CYS A 57 17.98 9.19 18.23
CA CYS A 57 18.99 8.78 19.19
C CYS A 57 20.21 8.16 18.46
N PRO A 58 21.13 8.97 17.91
CA PRO A 58 22.14 8.50 16.96
C PRO A 58 23.24 7.62 17.57
N LYS A 59 23.40 7.59 18.89
CA LYS A 59 24.37 6.70 19.56
C LYS A 59 23.82 5.31 19.87
N LEU A 60 22.52 5.07 19.72
CA LEU A 60 21.92 3.75 19.90
C LEU A 60 22.25 2.90 18.68
N LYS A 61 23.15 1.92 18.85
CA LYS A 61 23.68 1.09 17.75
C LYS A 61 23.12 -0.33 17.70
N SER A 62 22.51 -0.78 18.80
CA SER A 62 22.02 -2.15 18.96
C SER A 62 20.75 -2.18 19.79
N LEU A 63 19.88 -3.13 19.47
CA LEU A 63 18.70 -3.45 20.26
C LEU A 63 19.03 -4.58 21.26
N PRO A 64 18.48 -4.53 22.49
CA PRO A 64 18.57 -5.65 23.40
C PRO A 64 17.79 -6.84 22.86
N ARG A 65 18.24 -8.05 23.17
CA ARG A 65 17.46 -9.26 22.89
C ARG A 65 16.21 -9.26 23.78
N PRO A 66 15.01 -9.52 23.24
CA PRO A 66 13.83 -9.74 24.07
C PRO A 66 14.05 -10.92 25.03
N LEU A 67 13.51 -10.84 26.25
CA LEU A 67 13.77 -11.81 27.33
C LEU A 67 13.03 -13.14 27.11
N SER A 68 11.72 -13.09 26.86
CA SER A 68 10.86 -14.27 26.75
C SER A 68 9.64 -13.99 25.88
N ARG A 69 8.97 -15.04 25.38
CA ARG A 69 7.67 -14.89 24.69
C ARG A 69 6.58 -14.49 25.71
N GLY A 70 5.62 -13.66 25.29
CA GLY A 70 4.42 -13.34 26.07
C GLY A 70 4.54 -12.17 27.07
N THR A 71 5.77 -11.71 27.39
CA THR A 71 5.98 -10.50 28.22
C THR A 71 6.07 -9.22 27.39
N ASN A 72 6.39 -9.35 26.09
CA ASN A 72 6.53 -8.21 25.20
C ASN A 72 5.17 -7.85 24.59
N LEU A 73 4.68 -6.65 24.90
CA LEU A 73 3.37 -6.16 24.46
C LEU A 73 3.46 -5.14 23.32
N VAL A 74 4.67 -4.81 22.85
CA VAL A 74 4.87 -3.81 21.80
C VAL A 74 4.05 -4.15 20.57
N GLN A 75 3.15 -3.23 20.22
CA GLN A 75 2.40 -3.22 18.97
C GLN A 75 3.02 -2.28 17.94
N ARG A 76 3.69 -1.22 18.39
CA ARG A 76 4.43 -0.28 17.53
C ARG A 76 5.83 -0.04 18.07
N LEU A 77 6.83 -0.40 17.25
CA LEU A 77 8.25 -0.16 17.52
C LEU A 77 8.79 0.87 16.53
N CYS A 78 9.14 2.06 17.02
CA CYS A 78 9.78 3.11 16.22
C CYS A 78 11.22 3.35 16.69
N LEU A 79 12.17 3.31 15.75
CA LEU A 79 13.61 3.49 15.96
C LEU A 79 14.19 4.55 15.00
N THR A 80 13.34 5.44 14.51
CA THR A 80 13.66 6.39 13.44
C THR A 80 14.85 7.28 13.79
N GLY A 81 15.84 7.37 12.91
CA GLY A 81 17.02 8.22 13.11
C GLY A 81 17.96 7.74 14.22
N THR A 82 17.94 6.44 14.54
CA THR A 82 18.96 5.78 15.38
C THR A 82 20.06 5.16 14.52
N SER A 83 21.19 4.76 15.12
CA SER A 83 22.27 4.08 14.40
C SER A 83 22.19 2.55 14.47
N VAL A 84 21.01 2.01 14.79
CA VAL A 84 20.79 0.55 14.88
C VAL A 84 21.16 -0.09 13.56
N SER A 85 22.03 -1.10 13.62
CA SER A 85 22.60 -1.75 12.42
C SER A 85 22.17 -3.20 12.23
N GLN A 86 21.57 -3.80 13.26
CA GLN A 86 21.11 -5.18 13.27
C GLN A 86 19.82 -5.32 14.09
N ILE A 87 18.91 -6.15 13.60
CA ILE A 87 17.72 -6.60 14.33
C ILE A 87 18.05 -7.96 14.98
N PRO A 88 17.79 -8.16 16.29
CA PRO A 88 17.95 -9.46 16.92
C PRO A 88 17.12 -10.55 16.21
N ASN A 89 17.73 -11.69 15.91
CA ASN A 89 17.05 -12.77 15.16
C ASN A 89 15.76 -13.27 15.84
N ASN A 90 15.67 -13.21 17.18
CA ASN A 90 14.48 -13.63 17.91
C ASN A 90 13.41 -12.52 18.05
N LEU A 91 13.64 -11.31 17.53
CA LEU A 91 12.74 -10.17 17.71
C LEU A 91 11.30 -10.52 17.31
N PHE A 92 11.09 -10.94 16.05
CA PHE A 92 9.76 -11.25 15.53
C PHE A 92 9.10 -12.46 16.20
N SER A 93 9.90 -13.41 16.70
CA SER A 93 9.37 -14.56 17.44
C SER A 93 8.94 -14.24 18.87
N CYS A 94 9.47 -13.15 19.45
CA CYS A 94 9.20 -12.71 20.82
C CYS A 94 8.18 -11.57 20.88
N LEU A 95 8.16 -10.68 19.88
CA LEU A 95 7.22 -9.58 19.76
C LEU A 95 5.96 -10.00 18.98
N THR A 96 5.20 -10.94 19.53
CA THR A 96 4.04 -11.57 18.85
C THR A 96 2.87 -10.64 18.57
N PHE A 97 2.86 -9.46 19.20
CA PHE A 97 1.84 -8.43 19.03
C PHE A 97 2.30 -7.26 18.14
N LEU A 98 3.51 -7.32 17.58
CA LEU A 98 4.06 -6.24 16.76
C LEU A 98 3.26 -6.09 15.45
N LEU A 99 2.60 -4.94 15.29
CA LEU A 99 1.81 -4.58 14.11
C LEU A 99 2.53 -3.55 13.22
N TYR A 100 3.35 -2.66 13.81
CA TYR A 100 4.04 -1.59 13.10
C TYR A 100 5.52 -1.51 13.49
N LEU A 101 6.40 -1.50 12.48
CA LEU A 101 7.84 -1.40 12.64
C LEU A 101 8.39 -0.23 11.82
N GLU A 102 8.90 0.78 12.51
CA GLU A 102 9.44 2.00 11.91
C GLU A 102 10.96 2.06 12.19
N LEU A 103 11.75 1.89 11.13
CA LEU A 103 13.21 1.81 11.11
C LEU A 103 13.83 2.93 10.24
N SER A 104 13.05 3.97 9.92
CA SER A 104 13.50 5.01 8.99
C SER A 104 14.84 5.63 9.42
N ARG A 105 15.74 5.86 8.46
CA ARG A 105 17.06 6.48 8.67
C ARG A 105 17.90 5.73 9.72
N THR A 106 17.84 4.40 9.72
CA THR A 106 18.73 3.54 10.51
C THR A 106 19.85 2.95 9.67
N ASN A 107 20.85 2.35 10.32
CA ASN A 107 21.98 1.69 9.66
C ASN A 107 21.72 0.21 9.38
N ILE A 108 20.45 -0.22 9.37
CA ILE A 108 20.08 -1.62 9.22
C ILE A 108 20.56 -2.15 7.87
N ARG A 109 21.27 -3.28 7.90
CA ARG A 109 21.84 -3.91 6.69
C ARG A 109 20.97 -5.03 6.15
N ARG A 110 20.22 -5.69 7.03
CA ARG A 110 19.38 -6.85 6.74
C ARG A 110 18.18 -6.87 7.67
N ILE A 111 17.02 -7.24 7.13
CA ILE A 111 15.85 -7.62 7.91
C ILE A 111 15.87 -9.15 8.05
N PRO A 112 15.72 -9.71 9.26
CA PRO A 112 15.64 -11.16 9.45
C PRO A 112 14.51 -11.84 8.65
N GLU A 113 14.80 -13.00 8.05
CA GLU A 113 13.85 -13.78 7.22
C GLU A 113 12.58 -14.21 7.97
N ASN A 114 12.64 -14.34 9.28
CA ASN A 114 11.49 -14.72 10.09
C ASN A 114 10.46 -13.59 10.27
N ILE A 115 10.67 -12.40 9.69
CA ILE A 115 9.65 -11.36 9.61
C ILE A 115 8.38 -11.85 8.91
N LYS A 116 8.49 -12.79 7.96
CA LYS A 116 7.34 -13.38 7.26
C LYS A 116 6.33 -14.10 8.15
N PHE A 117 6.76 -14.54 9.34
CA PHE A 117 5.90 -15.20 10.31
C PHE A 117 5.31 -14.23 11.35
N SER A 118 5.56 -12.93 11.21
CA SER A 118 4.98 -11.91 12.08
C SER A 118 3.55 -11.55 11.67
N LYS A 119 2.88 -10.74 12.49
CA LYS A 119 1.56 -10.15 12.21
C LYS A 119 1.66 -8.69 11.80
N LEU A 120 2.77 -8.32 11.14
CA LEU A 120 3.06 -6.93 10.81
C LEU A 120 2.08 -6.43 9.73
N HIS A 121 1.50 -5.25 9.96
CA HIS A 121 0.67 -4.52 8.99
C HIS A 121 1.45 -3.38 8.33
N GLY A 122 2.43 -2.78 9.02
CA GLY A 122 3.22 -1.68 8.47
C GLY A 122 4.72 -1.78 8.73
N LEU A 123 5.51 -1.52 7.68
CA LEU A 123 6.96 -1.47 7.70
C LEU A 123 7.47 -0.15 7.07
N ASP A 124 8.06 0.72 7.89
CA ASP A 124 8.74 1.93 7.41
C ASP A 124 10.26 1.71 7.51
N ILE A 125 10.93 1.62 6.38
CA ILE A 125 12.39 1.50 6.25
C ILE A 125 12.97 2.66 5.41
N ARG A 126 12.26 3.80 5.33
CA ARG A 126 12.70 4.94 4.52
C ARG A 126 14.11 5.40 4.87
N GLY A 127 14.95 5.60 3.87
CA GLY A 127 16.32 6.10 4.05
C GLY A 127 17.27 5.10 4.74
N CYS A 128 16.93 3.81 4.79
CA CYS A 128 17.86 2.76 5.21
C CYS A 128 18.86 2.47 4.08
N THR A 129 19.82 3.37 3.89
CA THR A 129 20.74 3.37 2.74
C THR A 129 21.72 2.20 2.68
N PHE A 130 21.86 1.41 3.76
CA PHE A 130 22.68 0.20 3.80
C PHE A 130 21.91 -1.10 3.55
N LEU A 131 20.57 -1.07 3.52
CA LEU A 131 19.74 -2.24 3.29
C LEU A 131 19.85 -2.66 1.82
N GLN A 132 20.21 -3.92 1.57
CA GLN A 132 20.45 -4.42 0.20
C GLN A 132 19.31 -5.29 -0.34
N SER A 133 18.57 -5.95 0.54
CA SER A 133 17.45 -6.80 0.16
C SER A 133 16.35 -6.72 1.21
N LEU A 134 15.12 -6.91 0.78
CA LEU A 134 13.96 -7.12 1.64
C LEU A 134 13.56 -8.60 1.58
N PRO A 135 13.48 -9.31 2.71
CA PRO A 135 13.04 -10.71 2.75
C PRO A 135 11.55 -10.80 2.42
N GLU A 136 11.04 -12.03 2.38
CA GLU A 136 9.61 -12.30 2.30
C GLU A 136 8.90 -11.62 3.49
N LEU A 137 7.81 -10.91 3.22
CA LEU A 137 7.02 -10.18 4.22
C LEU A 137 5.77 -10.99 4.59
N PRO A 138 5.18 -10.75 5.78
CA PRO A 138 3.97 -11.48 6.19
C PRO A 138 2.79 -11.12 5.30
N LEU A 139 1.83 -12.04 5.14
CA LEU A 139 0.62 -11.82 4.35
C LEU A 139 -0.28 -10.70 4.91
N THR A 140 -0.14 -10.38 6.19
CA THR A 140 -0.84 -9.27 6.86
C THR A 140 -0.30 -7.89 6.47
N ILE A 141 0.81 -7.81 5.74
CA ILE A 141 1.44 -6.54 5.41
C ILE A 141 0.53 -5.73 4.46
N GLU A 142 0.21 -4.52 4.89
CA GLU A 142 -0.60 -3.54 4.16
C GLU A 142 0.26 -2.40 3.65
N THR A 143 1.26 -1.98 4.43
CA THR A 143 2.09 -0.81 4.09
C THR A 143 3.58 -1.12 4.18
N VAL A 144 4.31 -0.77 3.12
CA VAL A 144 5.77 -0.81 3.08
C VAL A 144 6.27 0.50 2.49
N ASP A 145 7.09 1.24 3.24
CA ASP A 145 7.78 2.40 2.70
C ASP A 145 9.30 2.22 2.81
N ALA A 146 9.92 1.95 1.66
CA ALA A 146 11.36 1.82 1.48
C ALA A 146 11.98 3.01 0.75
N SER A 147 11.28 4.15 0.70
CA SER A 147 11.74 5.31 -0.06
C SER A 147 13.16 5.73 0.33
N GLY A 148 14.03 5.98 -0.64
CA GLY A 148 15.42 6.40 -0.40
C GLY A 148 16.36 5.28 0.07
N CYS A 149 15.96 4.00 -0.01
CA CYS A 149 16.88 2.88 0.20
C CYS A 149 17.79 2.68 -1.03
N THR A 150 18.80 3.53 -1.18
CA THR A 150 19.65 3.59 -2.38
C THR A 150 20.54 2.37 -2.64
N SER A 151 20.70 1.47 -1.66
CA SER A 151 21.40 0.19 -1.82
C SER A 151 20.48 -1.01 -2.06
N LEU A 152 19.16 -0.82 -1.99
CA LEU A 152 18.19 -1.90 -2.13
C LEU A 152 18.20 -2.40 -3.58
N LYS A 153 18.47 -3.69 -3.76
CA LYS A 153 18.56 -4.37 -5.05
C LYS A 153 17.40 -5.31 -5.31
N MET A 154 16.94 -5.99 -4.27
CA MET A 154 15.97 -7.08 -4.40
C MET A 154 14.90 -6.99 -3.33
N VAL A 155 13.69 -7.37 -3.72
CA VAL A 155 12.58 -7.67 -2.82
C VAL A 155 12.16 -9.11 -3.11
N SER A 156 12.23 -9.97 -2.09
CA SER A 156 11.83 -11.37 -2.23
C SER A 156 10.32 -11.47 -2.49
N ASN A 157 9.93 -12.39 -3.37
CA ASN A 157 8.54 -12.59 -3.78
C ASN A 157 7.62 -12.85 -2.59
N LEU A 158 6.45 -12.21 -2.61
CA LEU A 158 5.35 -12.31 -1.66
C LEU A 158 4.38 -13.46 -2.01
N LEU A 159 4.84 -14.41 -2.82
CA LEU A 159 4.01 -15.48 -3.38
C LEU A 159 3.98 -16.68 -2.42
N ILE A 160 2.84 -16.91 -1.75
CA ILE A 160 1.99 -18.12 -1.84
C ILE A 160 0.96 -18.19 -0.68
N ALA A 161 -0.24 -18.68 -1.07
CA ALA A 161 -1.35 -19.24 -0.30
C ALA A 161 -2.35 -18.27 0.34
N LEU A 162 -3.27 -17.80 -0.50
CA LEU A 162 -4.60 -17.35 -0.08
C LEU A 162 -5.35 -18.50 0.59
N THR A 163 -5.34 -18.51 1.92
CA THR A 163 -6.47 -19.03 2.69
C THR A 163 -6.96 -17.93 3.62
N GLN A 164 -7.97 -17.24 3.11
CA GLN A 164 -8.84 -16.25 3.73
C GLN A 164 -8.26 -14.85 3.98
N PRO A 165 -8.95 -13.79 3.49
CA PRO A 165 -8.60 -12.41 3.84
C PRO A 165 -8.79 -12.20 5.35
N PRO A 166 -7.95 -11.38 6.01
CA PRO A 166 -8.21 -10.97 7.38
C PRO A 166 -9.57 -10.27 7.43
N THR A 167 -10.54 -10.92 8.04
CA THR A 167 -11.78 -10.29 8.49
C THR A 167 -11.44 -9.27 9.59
N ASP A 168 -12.12 -8.12 9.54
CA ASP A 168 -12.20 -7.08 10.57
C ASP A 168 -11.20 -5.90 10.51
N CYS A 169 -10.88 -5.37 9.32
CA CYS A 169 -10.36 -4.00 9.22
C CYS A 169 -11.06 -3.18 8.12
N VAL A 170 -11.92 -2.27 8.56
CA VAL A 170 -12.55 -1.22 7.75
C VAL A 170 -11.49 -0.13 7.53
N ASN A 171 -10.79 -0.18 6.39
CA ASN A 171 -10.09 0.90 5.65
C ASN A 171 -8.93 0.32 4.82
N LEU A 172 -9.24 -0.46 3.79
CA LEU A 172 -8.28 -1.25 3.00
C LEU A 172 -7.56 -0.41 1.91
N GLY A 173 -6.45 0.23 2.27
CA GLY A 173 -5.46 0.73 1.32
C GLY A 173 -4.15 -0.04 1.49
N VAL A 174 -3.66 -0.67 0.44
CA VAL A 174 -2.39 -1.41 0.46
C VAL A 174 -1.33 -0.64 -0.32
N ALA A 175 -0.27 -0.16 0.33
CA ALA A 175 0.67 0.78 -0.27
C ALA A 175 2.13 0.32 -0.15
N PHE A 176 2.80 0.19 -1.30
CA PHE A 176 4.21 -0.22 -1.41
C PHE A 176 5.03 0.87 -2.10
N SER A 177 5.88 1.56 -1.35
CA SER A 177 6.75 2.60 -1.90
C SER A 177 8.21 2.16 -1.93
N PHE A 178 8.79 2.19 -3.12
CA PHE A 178 10.21 2.03 -3.37
C PHE A 178 10.79 3.26 -4.08
N ARG A 179 10.24 4.45 -3.81
CA ARG A 179 10.75 5.71 -4.38
C ARG A 179 12.26 5.83 -4.13
N ASP A 180 12.97 6.34 -5.11
CA ASP A 180 14.41 6.59 -5.03
C ASP A 180 15.29 5.35 -4.72
N CYS A 181 14.75 4.13 -4.85
CA CYS A 181 15.50 2.86 -4.79
C CYS A 181 16.16 2.54 -6.13
N LEU A 182 17.13 3.36 -6.55
CA LEU A 182 17.67 3.37 -7.92
C LEU A 182 18.37 2.07 -8.38
N LYS A 183 18.70 1.17 -7.44
CA LYS A 183 19.34 -0.14 -7.74
C LYS A 183 18.35 -1.31 -7.73
N LEU A 184 17.06 -1.04 -7.50
CA LEU A 184 16.04 -2.07 -7.30
C LEU A 184 15.66 -2.73 -8.64
N GLU A 185 15.74 -4.05 -8.67
CA GLU A 185 15.16 -4.86 -9.73
C GLU A 185 13.65 -4.99 -9.51
N HIS A 186 12.87 -4.58 -10.50
CA HIS A 186 11.42 -4.39 -10.37
C HIS A 186 10.56 -5.48 -11.03
N GLN A 187 11.15 -6.59 -11.51
CA GLN A 187 10.38 -7.68 -12.13
C GLN A 187 9.39 -8.32 -11.14
N ASN A 188 9.86 -8.62 -9.92
CA ASN A 188 9.06 -9.21 -8.84
C ASN A 188 7.96 -8.28 -8.31
N LEU A 189 8.15 -6.95 -8.44
CA LEU A 189 7.18 -5.95 -8.01
C LEU A 189 5.94 -5.96 -8.90
N MET A 190 6.10 -6.24 -10.19
CA MET A 190 4.97 -6.29 -11.11
C MET A 190 4.03 -7.45 -10.80
N SER A 191 4.55 -8.67 -10.61
CA SER A 191 3.73 -9.82 -10.22
C SER A 191 3.00 -9.57 -8.90
N GLU A 192 3.65 -8.88 -7.96
CA GLU A 192 3.03 -8.53 -6.69
C GLU A 192 1.86 -7.56 -6.85
N PHE A 193 2.05 -6.49 -7.63
CA PHE A 193 0.98 -5.55 -7.92
C PHE A 193 -0.21 -6.22 -8.62
N GLN A 194 0.07 -7.07 -9.61
CA GLN A 194 -0.96 -7.80 -10.36
C GLN A 194 -1.82 -8.66 -9.43
N MET A 195 -1.19 -9.44 -8.56
CA MET A 195 -1.88 -10.30 -7.61
C MET A 195 -2.76 -9.47 -6.66
N ARG A 196 -2.22 -8.40 -6.06
CA ARG A 196 -2.98 -7.54 -5.14
C ARG A 196 -4.13 -6.82 -5.81
N ALA A 197 -3.91 -6.30 -7.02
CA ALA A 197 -4.95 -5.65 -7.80
C ALA A 197 -6.10 -6.62 -8.09
N SER A 198 -5.79 -7.85 -8.50
CA SER A 198 -6.80 -8.89 -8.75
C SER A 198 -7.53 -9.33 -7.47
N LEU A 199 -6.82 -9.44 -6.34
CA LEU A 199 -7.41 -9.81 -5.05
C LEU A 199 -8.41 -8.75 -4.57
N ILE A 200 -7.98 -7.49 -4.55
CA ILE A 200 -8.80 -6.36 -4.12
C ILE A 200 -10.01 -6.17 -5.03
N ALA A 201 -9.82 -6.28 -6.35
CA ALA A 201 -10.92 -6.18 -7.31
C ALA A 201 -11.95 -7.31 -7.12
N THR A 202 -11.47 -8.53 -6.83
CA THR A 202 -12.34 -9.66 -6.51
C THR A 202 -13.12 -9.38 -5.24
N GLU A 203 -12.44 -9.03 -4.15
CA GLU A 203 -13.09 -8.77 -2.86
C GLU A 203 -14.15 -7.68 -2.97
N PHE A 204 -13.83 -6.57 -3.63
CA PHE A 204 -14.78 -5.47 -3.85
C PHE A 204 -15.99 -5.90 -4.71
N ALA A 205 -15.77 -6.74 -5.73
CA ALA A 205 -16.85 -7.30 -6.54
C ALA A 205 -17.77 -8.25 -5.75
N LEU A 206 -17.29 -8.84 -4.65
CA LEU A 206 -18.06 -9.70 -3.74
C LEU A 206 -18.85 -8.94 -2.67
N ARG A 207 -18.47 -7.68 -2.36
CA ARG A 207 -19.16 -6.88 -1.33
C ARG A 207 -20.61 -6.58 -1.75
N LYS A 208 -21.53 -6.66 -0.78
CA LYS A 208 -22.94 -6.27 -0.96
C LYS A 208 -23.02 -4.77 -1.30
N THR A 209 -24.01 -4.39 -2.11
CA THR A 209 -24.14 -3.05 -2.70
C THR A 209 -24.22 -1.90 -1.68
N THR A 210 -24.70 -2.16 -0.46
CA THR A 210 -24.83 -1.18 0.63
C THR A 210 -23.51 -0.83 1.34
N ASP A 211 -22.40 -1.51 1.01
CA ASP A 211 -21.11 -1.44 1.73
C ASP A 211 -19.92 -1.04 0.81
N LYS A 212 -20.22 -0.30 -0.27
CA LYS A 212 -19.23 0.12 -1.28
C LYS A 212 -18.77 1.57 -1.17
N SER A 213 -19.03 2.23 -0.03
CA SER A 213 -18.75 3.67 0.16
C SER A 213 -17.26 4.02 0.12
N CYS A 214 -16.38 3.08 0.49
CA CYS A 214 -14.92 3.24 0.45
C CYS A 214 -14.28 2.06 -0.30
N PRO A 215 -14.09 2.16 -1.62
CA PRO A 215 -13.43 1.11 -2.39
C PRO A 215 -11.98 0.93 -1.93
N PRO A 216 -11.52 -0.31 -1.69
CA PRO A 216 -10.13 -0.56 -1.38
C PRO A 216 -9.22 -0.22 -2.57
N THR A 217 -7.99 0.21 -2.27
CA THR A 217 -6.97 0.56 -3.26
C THR A 217 -5.68 -0.22 -3.00
N THR A 218 -4.97 -0.62 -4.06
CA THR A 218 -3.56 -0.98 -3.95
C THR A 218 -2.72 0.02 -4.73
N GLU A 219 -1.61 0.43 -4.14
CA GLU A 219 -0.67 1.40 -4.67
C GLU A 219 0.75 0.83 -4.65
N MET A 220 1.49 1.06 -5.72
CA MET A 220 2.89 0.68 -5.81
C MET A 220 3.69 1.71 -6.57
N CYS A 221 4.89 2.05 -6.07
CA CYS A 221 5.78 2.99 -6.72
C CYS A 221 7.23 2.50 -6.73
N TYR A 222 7.91 2.62 -7.87
CA TYR A 222 9.34 2.31 -8.02
C TYR A 222 9.97 3.16 -9.14
N PRO A 223 11.31 3.32 -9.19
CA PRO A 223 11.97 4.11 -10.23
C PRO A 223 11.81 3.47 -11.62
N GLY A 224 11.50 4.27 -12.63
CA GLY A 224 11.39 3.78 -14.00
C GLY A 224 10.75 4.76 -14.97
N ASP A 225 11.03 4.56 -16.26
CA ASP A 225 10.67 5.49 -17.33
C ASP A 225 9.54 4.99 -18.25
N ASN A 226 9.15 3.72 -18.11
CA ASN A 226 8.24 3.05 -19.02
C ASN A 226 7.06 2.43 -18.29
N ILE A 227 5.88 2.54 -18.92
CA ILE A 227 4.69 1.84 -18.45
C ILE A 227 4.90 0.33 -18.68
N PRO A 228 4.73 -0.53 -17.66
CA PRO A 228 4.87 -1.98 -17.79
C PRO A 228 3.96 -2.58 -18.87
N GLU A 229 4.39 -3.70 -19.46
CA GLU A 229 3.66 -4.35 -20.57
C GLU A 229 2.28 -4.90 -20.19
N TRP A 230 2.08 -5.17 -18.90
CA TRP A 230 0.79 -5.60 -18.37
C TRP A 230 -0.34 -4.58 -18.57
N PHE A 231 -0.03 -3.29 -18.73
CA PHE A 231 -1.03 -2.27 -19.06
C PHE A 231 -1.33 -2.28 -20.56
N SER A 232 -2.55 -2.68 -20.92
CA SER A 232 -2.97 -2.88 -22.31
C SER A 232 -3.04 -1.56 -23.10
N TYR A 233 -3.51 -0.50 -22.45
CA TYR A 233 -3.61 0.83 -23.06
C TYR A 233 -2.48 1.69 -22.51
N ARG A 234 -1.60 2.20 -23.38
CA ARG A 234 -0.42 3.00 -23.00
C ARG A 234 -0.29 4.21 -23.91
N LYS A 235 -0.13 5.40 -23.34
CA LYS A 235 -0.02 6.65 -24.13
C LYS A 235 0.97 7.62 -23.50
N LYS A 236 1.60 8.45 -24.34
CA LYS A 236 2.38 9.61 -23.87
C LYS A 236 1.42 10.73 -23.45
N GLY A 237 1.79 11.47 -22.41
CA GLY A 237 1.01 12.57 -21.87
C GLY A 237 0.00 12.13 -20.81
N ARG A 238 -1.02 12.96 -20.62
CA ARG A 238 -1.95 12.93 -19.48
C ARG A 238 -3.36 12.48 -19.81
N SER A 239 -3.61 11.98 -21.02
CA SER A 239 -4.94 11.52 -21.41
C SER A 239 -4.90 10.27 -22.27
N ILE A 240 -5.91 9.43 -22.10
CA ILE A 240 -6.05 8.17 -22.82
C ILE A 240 -7.52 7.85 -23.04
N ASN A 241 -7.83 7.39 -24.26
CA ASN A 241 -9.17 7.00 -24.64
C ASN A 241 -9.17 5.50 -24.85
N ILE A 242 -10.16 4.82 -24.29
CA ILE A 242 -10.33 3.38 -24.42
C ILE A 242 -11.75 3.07 -24.88
N ARG A 243 -11.91 1.93 -25.55
CA ARG A 243 -13.20 1.34 -25.82
C ARG A 243 -13.41 0.21 -24.82
N LEU A 244 -14.56 0.19 -24.18
CA LEU A 244 -14.90 -0.90 -23.29
C LEU A 244 -15.45 -2.06 -24.13
N PRO A 245 -14.93 -3.28 -23.96
CA PRO A 245 -15.62 -4.45 -24.50
C PRO A 245 -16.97 -4.58 -23.79
N CYS A 246 -18.03 -4.96 -24.51
CA CYS A 246 -19.39 -5.15 -23.97
C CYS A 246 -19.52 -6.34 -22.98
N ASN A 247 -18.44 -6.71 -22.29
CA ASN A 247 -18.34 -7.96 -21.55
C ASN A 247 -18.53 -7.76 -20.05
N SER A 248 -19.33 -8.62 -19.44
CA SER A 248 -19.91 -8.48 -18.10
C SER A 248 -18.99 -8.86 -16.92
N ASN A 249 -17.77 -9.28 -17.21
CA ASN A 249 -16.81 -9.75 -16.21
C ASN A 249 -15.81 -8.67 -15.76
N PHE A 250 -16.11 -7.39 -16.03
CA PHE A 250 -15.31 -6.24 -15.59
C PHE A 250 -15.44 -6.03 -14.07
N MET A 251 -14.33 -5.75 -13.38
CA MET A 251 -14.29 -5.54 -11.92
C MET A 251 -13.77 -4.16 -11.50
N GLY A 252 -12.93 -3.52 -12.31
CA GLY A 252 -12.36 -2.21 -12.01
C GLY A 252 -11.16 -1.88 -12.90
N PHE A 253 -10.47 -0.78 -12.60
CA PHE A 253 -9.32 -0.33 -13.38
C PHE A 253 -8.03 -0.45 -12.59
N ALA A 254 -6.93 -0.76 -13.29
CA ALA A 254 -5.59 -0.48 -12.83
C ALA A 254 -5.00 0.64 -13.69
N PHE A 255 -4.44 1.64 -13.03
CA PHE A 255 -3.78 2.79 -13.63
C PHE A 255 -2.28 2.71 -13.42
N CYS A 256 -1.53 3.24 -14.38
CA CYS A 256 -0.09 3.44 -14.27
C CYS A 256 0.30 4.82 -14.79
N PHE A 257 1.22 5.48 -14.10
CA PHE A 257 1.72 6.80 -14.47
C PHE A 257 3.24 6.82 -14.42
N ILE A 258 3.85 7.43 -15.42
CA ILE A 258 5.25 7.85 -15.34
C ILE A 258 5.27 9.31 -14.95
N LEU A 259 5.69 9.56 -13.71
CA LEU A 259 5.73 10.88 -13.12
C LEU A 259 7.16 11.41 -13.13
N SER A 260 7.32 12.70 -13.39
CA SER A 260 8.58 13.42 -13.29
C SER A 260 8.38 14.55 -12.30
N CYS A 261 9.14 14.56 -11.21
CA CYS A 261 9.18 15.69 -10.27
C CYS A 261 10.26 16.68 -10.74
N MET A 262 9.95 17.98 -10.73
CA MET A 262 10.84 19.03 -11.22
C MET A 262 11.60 19.77 -10.11
N LYS A 263 11.29 19.52 -8.83
CA LYS A 263 11.99 20.07 -7.68
C LYS A 263 12.39 18.99 -6.68
N ASP A 264 13.54 19.18 -6.05
CA ASP A 264 13.92 18.42 -4.86
C ASP A 264 13.05 18.89 -3.70
N TYR A 265 12.05 18.08 -3.31
CA TYR A 265 11.23 18.38 -2.16
C TYR A 265 11.98 17.96 -0.88
N GLU A 266 12.47 18.94 -0.12
CA GLU A 266 13.10 18.70 1.20
C GLU A 266 12.10 18.16 2.25
N TRP A 267 10.79 18.26 1.99
CA TRP A 267 9.72 17.70 2.81
C TRP A 267 8.97 16.57 2.06
N ALA A 268 9.56 15.39 1.94
CA ALA A 268 8.99 14.24 1.22
C ALA A 268 7.76 13.56 1.89
N LEU A 269 6.78 14.30 2.39
CA LEU A 269 5.69 13.77 3.22
C LEU A 269 4.27 14.27 2.93
N GLN A 270 4.02 15.36 2.21
CA GLN A 270 2.62 15.66 1.83
C GLN A 270 2.27 14.91 0.55
N GLN A 271 1.11 14.27 0.59
CA GLN A 271 0.50 13.67 -0.59
C GLN A 271 0.09 14.79 -1.55
N LEU A 272 0.51 14.67 -2.80
CA LEU A 272 0.07 15.51 -3.90
C LEU A 272 -1.22 14.91 -4.47
N PRO A 273 -2.34 15.67 -4.50
CA PRO A 273 -3.54 15.20 -5.16
C PRO A 273 -3.28 15.12 -6.67
N LEU A 274 -3.44 13.93 -7.24
CA LEU A 274 -3.62 13.72 -8.67
C LEU A 274 -5.11 13.68 -8.94
N ASN A 275 -5.60 14.73 -9.58
CA ASN A 275 -7.00 14.87 -9.93
C ASN A 275 -7.24 14.28 -11.32
N GLY A 276 -7.80 13.06 -11.36
CA GLY A 276 -8.29 12.50 -12.60
C GLY A 276 -9.76 12.85 -12.86
N LYS A 277 -10.12 12.93 -14.13
CA LYS A 277 -11.50 13.02 -14.62
C LYS A 277 -11.74 11.89 -15.61
N ILE A 278 -12.79 11.12 -15.37
CA ILE A 278 -13.25 10.06 -16.27
C ILE A 278 -14.46 10.59 -17.02
N TYR A 279 -14.37 10.70 -18.34
CA TYR A 279 -15.48 11.00 -19.23
C TYR A 279 -16.00 9.69 -19.82
N VAL A 280 -17.29 9.43 -19.65
CA VAL A 280 -17.94 8.20 -20.10
C VAL A 280 -18.98 8.54 -21.15
N LYS A 281 -18.89 7.91 -22.32
CA LYS A 281 -19.90 7.98 -23.38
C LYS A 281 -20.64 6.66 -23.47
N THR A 282 -21.97 6.70 -23.34
CA THR A 282 -22.82 5.51 -23.38
C THR A 282 -23.38 5.23 -24.78
N PHE A 283 -23.94 4.03 -24.99
CA PHE A 283 -24.56 3.66 -26.27
C PHE A 283 -25.77 4.54 -26.62
N ASP A 284 -26.47 5.05 -25.60
CA ASP A 284 -27.57 6.01 -25.73
C ASP A 284 -27.10 7.45 -26.03
N GLY A 285 -25.79 7.67 -26.18
CA GLY A 285 -25.21 8.99 -26.44
C GLY A 285 -25.09 9.89 -25.21
N TYR A 286 -25.37 9.39 -24.01
CA TYR A 286 -25.22 10.15 -22.76
C TYR A 286 -23.74 10.30 -22.38
N GLU A 287 -23.37 11.49 -21.90
CA GLU A 287 -22.04 11.80 -21.40
C GLU A 287 -22.07 12.17 -19.92
N ARG A 288 -21.16 11.61 -19.14
CA ARG A 288 -20.98 11.98 -17.72
C ARG A 288 -19.52 12.01 -17.32
N HIS A 289 -19.22 12.76 -16.27
CA HIS A 289 -17.88 12.85 -15.70
C HIS A 289 -17.85 12.31 -14.26
N LEU A 290 -16.77 11.62 -13.90
CA LEU A 290 -16.53 11.11 -12.54
C LEU A 290 -15.16 11.59 -12.05
N PRO A 291 -15.05 12.07 -10.80
CA PRO A 291 -13.76 12.37 -10.19
C PRO A 291 -12.98 11.08 -9.96
N LEU A 292 -11.66 11.15 -10.16
CA LEU A 292 -10.71 10.08 -9.86
C LEU A 292 -9.63 10.67 -8.94
N PRO A 293 -9.91 10.81 -7.64
CA PRO A 293 -8.91 11.29 -6.70
C PRO A 293 -7.85 10.19 -6.52
N LEU A 294 -6.62 10.50 -6.88
CA LEU A 294 -5.46 9.66 -6.61
C LEU A 294 -4.50 10.45 -5.72
N GLN A 295 -3.88 9.80 -4.75
CA GLN A 295 -2.87 10.44 -3.91
C GLN A 295 -1.50 9.97 -4.38
N LEU A 296 -0.65 10.90 -4.78
CA LEU A 296 0.73 10.63 -5.16
C LEU A 296 1.66 11.14 -4.08
N LEU A 297 2.78 10.48 -3.88
CA LEU A 297 3.86 11.00 -3.04
C LEU A 297 5.02 11.42 -3.96
N PRO A 298 5.53 12.66 -3.85
CA PRO A 298 6.62 13.14 -4.69
C PRO A 298 7.91 12.33 -4.45
N SER A 299 8.84 12.44 -5.40
CA SER A 299 10.17 11.82 -5.34
C SER A 299 11.24 12.86 -5.67
N ASN A 300 12.43 12.66 -5.11
CA ASN A 300 13.60 13.52 -5.32
C ASN A 300 14.53 13.01 -6.44
N ALA A 301 14.16 11.97 -7.18
CA ALA A 301 14.98 11.42 -8.27
C ALA A 301 14.28 11.56 -9.64
N LYS A 302 14.78 10.82 -10.65
CA LYS A 302 14.26 10.77 -12.03
C LYS A 302 12.79 10.29 -12.08
N ASN A 303 12.33 9.78 -13.22
CA ASN A 303 10.94 9.34 -13.33
C ASN A 303 10.66 8.11 -12.45
N HIS A 304 9.43 8.03 -11.96
CA HIS A 304 8.91 6.86 -11.25
C HIS A 304 7.69 6.30 -11.94
N VAL A 305 7.58 4.98 -11.87
CA VAL A 305 6.37 4.23 -12.19
C VAL A 305 5.50 4.24 -10.95
N PHE A 306 4.34 4.88 -11.04
CA PHE A 306 3.29 4.78 -10.04
C PHE A 306 2.16 3.91 -10.58
N MET A 307 1.69 2.97 -9.78
CA MET A 307 0.57 2.10 -10.13
C MET A 307 -0.47 2.15 -9.02
N THR A 308 -1.73 2.17 -9.41
CA THR A 308 -2.85 2.19 -8.46
C THR A 308 -4.08 1.53 -9.03
N THR A 309 -4.99 1.09 -8.19
CA THR A 309 -6.28 0.55 -8.60
C THR A 309 -7.42 1.50 -8.29
N PHE A 310 -8.41 1.55 -9.16
CA PHE A 310 -9.66 2.25 -8.93
C PHE A 310 -10.82 1.27 -9.04
N MET A 311 -11.39 0.95 -7.87
CA MET A 311 -12.60 0.15 -7.79
C MET A 311 -13.81 1.07 -7.75
N CYS A 312 -14.80 0.75 -8.56
CA CYS A 312 -15.98 1.58 -8.77
C CYS A 312 -17.18 0.66 -8.99
N ASN A 313 -18.40 1.14 -8.71
CA ASN A 313 -19.57 0.31 -8.96
C ASN A 313 -19.68 0.02 -10.46
N VAL A 314 -19.44 -1.23 -10.84
CA VAL A 314 -19.39 -1.71 -12.24
C VAL A 314 -20.69 -1.40 -12.98
N GLU A 315 -21.80 -1.37 -12.24
CA GLU A 315 -23.13 -1.00 -12.73
C GLU A 315 -23.18 0.36 -13.40
N ASN A 316 -22.34 1.28 -12.95
CA ASN A 316 -22.24 2.59 -13.55
C ASN A 316 -21.81 2.46 -15.03
N PHE A 317 -21.04 1.45 -15.41
CA PHE A 317 -20.37 1.37 -16.70
C PHE A 317 -20.98 0.35 -17.67
N TYR A 318 -22.10 -0.29 -17.34
CA TYR A 318 -22.72 -1.29 -18.22
C TYR A 318 -23.15 -0.72 -19.58
N SER A 319 -23.54 0.55 -19.64
CA SER A 319 -23.91 1.21 -20.89
C SER A 319 -22.75 1.92 -21.60
N ALA A 320 -21.55 1.91 -21.02
CA ALA A 320 -20.42 2.66 -21.53
C ALA A 320 -19.78 1.99 -22.76
N VAL A 321 -19.58 2.76 -23.83
CA VAL A 321 -18.96 2.30 -25.08
C VAL A 321 -17.55 2.86 -25.23
N GLU A 322 -17.39 4.14 -24.93
CA GLU A 322 -16.10 4.81 -24.95
C GLU A 322 -15.85 5.54 -23.63
N MET A 323 -14.59 5.52 -23.19
CA MET A 323 -14.15 6.24 -22.01
C MET A 323 -12.90 7.05 -22.32
N SER A 324 -12.90 8.30 -21.88
CA SER A 324 -11.72 9.17 -21.94
C SER A 324 -11.29 9.51 -20.53
N PHE A 325 -10.02 9.24 -20.23
CA PHE A 325 -9.41 9.55 -18.95
C PHE A 325 -8.48 10.73 -19.16
N ASN A 326 -8.69 11.80 -18.39
CA ASN A 326 -7.80 12.96 -18.34
C ASN A 326 -7.26 13.08 -16.91
N PHE A 327 -5.95 13.19 -16.79
CA PHE A 327 -5.25 13.26 -15.52
C PHE A 327 -4.61 14.63 -15.38
N GLU A 328 -4.88 15.30 -14.27
CA GLU A 328 -4.36 16.64 -13.97
C GLU A 328 -3.63 16.56 -12.62
N THR A 329 -2.39 17.03 -12.61
CA THR A 329 -1.66 17.31 -11.39
C THR A 329 -1.97 18.74 -10.98
N ASP A 330 -1.89 19.03 -9.68
CA ASP A 330 -1.92 20.41 -9.22
C ASP A 330 -0.81 21.23 -9.91
N GLU A 331 -1.14 22.42 -10.42
CA GLU A 331 -0.21 23.29 -11.15
C GLU A 331 0.94 23.75 -10.24
N GLU A 332 0.71 23.85 -8.93
CA GLU A 332 1.73 24.21 -7.95
C GLU A 332 2.65 23.04 -7.56
N ALA A 333 2.28 21.80 -7.90
CA ALA A 333 2.95 20.60 -7.41
C ALA A 333 4.25 20.23 -8.14
N ASP A 334 4.69 20.98 -9.15
CA ASP A 334 5.91 20.72 -9.95
C ASP A 334 6.08 19.25 -10.41
N VAL A 335 4.97 18.51 -10.55
CA VAL A 335 4.93 17.12 -11.00
C VAL A 335 4.30 17.07 -12.38
N LYS A 336 4.95 16.34 -13.30
CA LYS A 336 4.45 16.17 -14.68
C LYS A 336 4.20 14.70 -14.98
N ILE A 337 3.01 14.41 -15.51
CA ILE A 337 2.68 13.11 -16.10
C ILE A 337 3.31 13.02 -17.49
N LYS A 338 4.33 12.17 -17.64
CA LYS A 338 4.98 11.91 -18.93
C LYS A 338 4.24 10.87 -19.75
N ARG A 339 3.69 9.85 -19.10
CA ARG A 339 2.95 8.75 -19.72
C ARG A 339 1.87 8.26 -18.78
N CYS A 340 0.80 7.75 -19.34
CA CYS A 340 -0.25 7.06 -18.61
C CYS A 340 -0.55 5.70 -19.24
N GLY A 341 -1.02 4.77 -18.40
CA GLY A 341 -1.43 3.44 -18.77
C GLY A 341 -2.69 3.01 -18.06
N ILE A 342 -3.50 2.19 -18.72
CA ILE A 342 -4.73 1.61 -18.18
C ILE A 342 -4.76 0.12 -18.49
N ARG A 343 -5.18 -0.66 -17.50
CA ARG A 343 -5.65 -2.03 -17.67
C ARG A 343 -7.05 -2.16 -17.08
N LEU A 344 -7.92 -2.89 -17.77
CA LEU A 344 -9.18 -3.34 -17.20
C LEU A 344 -8.92 -4.61 -16.39
N LEU A 345 -9.42 -4.65 -15.16
CA LEU A 345 -9.38 -5.84 -14.32
C LEU A 345 -10.64 -6.66 -14.57
N HIS A 346 -10.43 -7.94 -14.86
CA HIS A 346 -11.45 -8.92 -15.17
C HIS A 346 -11.38 -10.11 -14.21
N VAL A 347 -12.51 -10.81 -14.09
CA VAL A 347 -12.60 -12.04 -13.29
C VAL A 347 -11.54 -13.08 -13.69
N GLN A 348 -11.15 -13.12 -14.97
CA GLN A 348 -10.07 -13.97 -15.48
C GLN A 348 -8.70 -13.66 -14.87
N ASP A 349 -8.39 -12.39 -14.59
CA ASP A 349 -7.13 -12.02 -13.92
C ASP A 349 -7.04 -12.68 -12.53
N ALA A 350 -8.17 -12.77 -11.82
CA ALA A 350 -8.22 -13.43 -10.52
C ALA A 350 -8.07 -14.96 -10.60
N MET A 351 -8.50 -15.58 -11.70
CA MET A 351 -8.30 -17.02 -11.92
C MET A 351 -6.84 -17.36 -12.19
N GLU A 352 -6.14 -16.52 -12.95
CA GLU A 352 -4.72 -16.72 -13.29
C GLU A 352 -3.85 -16.81 -12.03
N PHE A 353 -4.19 -16.02 -11.01
CA PHE A 353 -3.52 -16.05 -9.71
C PHE A 353 -4.13 -17.04 -8.70
N GLY A 354 -5.11 -17.85 -9.11
CA GLY A 354 -5.77 -18.83 -8.24
C GLY A 354 -6.58 -18.19 -7.08
N ILE A 355 -6.94 -16.91 -7.18
CA ILE A 355 -7.72 -16.18 -6.16
C ILE A 355 -9.15 -16.72 -6.09
N ILE A 356 -9.71 -17.09 -7.24
CA ILE A 356 -11.05 -17.68 -7.36
C ILE A 356 -11.02 -18.93 -8.24
N SER A 357 -11.95 -19.85 -7.98
CA SER A 357 -12.14 -21.04 -8.82
C SER A 357 -13.08 -20.78 -10.00
N SER A 358 -12.98 -21.62 -11.04
CA SER A 358 -13.85 -21.58 -12.22
C SER A 358 -15.35 -21.63 -11.90
N HIS A 359 -15.72 -22.26 -10.78
CA HIS A 359 -17.10 -22.40 -10.33
C HIS A 359 -17.73 -21.07 -9.90
N PHE A 360 -16.91 -20.07 -9.56
CA PHE A 360 -17.37 -18.75 -9.15
C PHE A 360 -18.02 -17.96 -10.31
N VAL A 361 -17.56 -18.16 -11.55
CA VAL A 361 -18.08 -17.45 -12.75
C VAL A 361 -19.51 -17.84 -13.09
N CYS A 362 -19.89 -19.11 -12.90
CA CYS A 362 -21.25 -19.59 -13.20
C CYS A 362 -22.34 -18.88 -12.38
N ARG A 363 -22.04 -18.41 -11.17
CA ARG A 363 -23.02 -17.67 -10.34
C ARG A 363 -23.26 -16.24 -10.84
N LYS A 364 -22.24 -15.58 -11.42
CA LYS A 364 -22.37 -14.22 -11.96
C LYS A 364 -22.98 -14.22 -13.37
N SER A 365 -22.69 -15.22 -14.19
CA SER A 365 -23.30 -15.38 -15.53
C SER A 365 -24.82 -15.56 -15.46
N ASN A 366 -25.35 -16.16 -14.39
CA ASN A 366 -26.80 -16.26 -14.16
C ASN A 366 -27.47 -14.91 -13.85
N VAL A 367 -26.71 -13.89 -13.44
CA VAL A 367 -27.22 -12.52 -13.21
C VAL A 367 -27.12 -11.67 -14.48
N VAL A 368 -26.12 -11.94 -15.34
CA VAL A 368 -25.89 -11.20 -16.59
C VAL A 368 -26.81 -11.65 -17.72
N ASN A 369 -27.21 -12.91 -17.76
CA ASN A 369 -28.11 -13.42 -18.81
C ASN A 369 -29.49 -12.76 -18.83
N ASP A 370 -29.88 -12.04 -17.78
CA ASP A 370 -31.12 -11.24 -17.72
C ASP A 370 -31.01 -9.88 -18.46
N CYS A 371 -29.80 -9.44 -18.82
CA CYS A 371 -29.61 -8.21 -19.61
C CYS A 371 -29.71 -8.44 -21.13
N ASN A 372 -29.47 -9.67 -21.61
CA ASN A 372 -29.51 -10.01 -23.04
C ASN A 372 -30.90 -10.40 -23.55
N THR A 373 -31.92 -10.48 -22.69
CA THR A 373 -33.28 -10.94 -23.05
C THR A 373 -34.31 -9.81 -23.20
N ARG A 374 -33.93 -8.54 -23.00
CA ARG A 374 -34.85 -7.38 -23.13
C ARG A 374 -34.73 -6.60 -24.44
N THR A 375 -34.41 -7.26 -25.54
CA THR A 375 -34.64 -6.71 -26.88
C THR A 375 -35.50 -7.66 -27.67
N SER A 376 -36.82 -7.42 -27.65
CA SER A 376 -37.83 -7.61 -28.71
C SER A 376 -39.17 -8.12 -28.16
N SER A 377 -40.07 -7.18 -27.85
CA SER A 377 -41.51 -7.41 -27.95
C SER A 377 -42.26 -6.08 -27.96
N VAL A 378 -42.34 -5.51 -29.16
CA VAL A 378 -43.42 -4.59 -29.55
C VAL A 378 -44.73 -5.36 -29.43
N HIS A 379 -45.60 -5.06 -28.47
CA HIS A 379 -47.01 -5.51 -28.48
C HIS A 379 -47.94 -4.38 -27.99
N ILE A 380 -48.38 -3.60 -28.98
CA ILE A 380 -49.69 -3.00 -29.21
C ILE A 380 -50.71 -3.10 -28.05
N TYR A 381 -51.12 -1.94 -27.55
CA TYR A 381 -52.35 -1.76 -26.76
C TYR A 381 -53.58 -2.22 -27.55
N ARG A 382 -54.37 -3.14 -26.99
CA ARG A 382 -55.79 -3.31 -27.33
C ARG A 382 -56.62 -3.21 -26.05
N ASN A 383 -57.37 -2.11 -25.96
CA ASN A 383 -58.54 -1.96 -25.11
C ASN A 383 -59.55 -3.06 -25.42
N PHE A 384 -60.22 -3.63 -24.40
CA PHE A 384 -61.64 -3.96 -24.45
C PHE A 384 -62.22 -4.02 -23.03
N VAL A 385 -63.16 -3.09 -22.81
CA VAL A 385 -64.30 -2.99 -21.87
C VAL A 385 -64.05 -3.14 -20.37
#